data_AF-A0A965PEI6-F1
#
_entry.id   AF-A0A965PEI6-F1
#
_cell.length_a   1.000
_cell.length_b   1.000
_cell.length_c   1.000
_cell.angle_alpha   90.00
_cell.angle_beta   90.00
_cell.angle_gamma   90.00
#
_symmetry.space_group_name_H-M   'P 1'
#
loop_
_entity.id
_entity.type
_entity.pdbx_description
1 polymer ?
#
loop_
_entity_poly.entity_id
_entity_poly.type
_entity_poly.pdbx_seq_one_letter_code
_entity_poly.pdbx_strand_id
1 'polypeptide(L)'
;MKNKLLFNYPIEDTLSAVLSLQTIQRTLEKDFKIKYFDFDSFIKSKSLQYIKTWDTEKQNKFIRTIGGVKNFNKTKDFLKSKNLL
;
A
#
# COMPACT_ATOMS: atom_id res chain seq x y z
N MET A 1 1.12 34.51 -5.34
CA MET A 1 1.15 33.07 -5.66
C MET A 1 1.05 32.29 -4.36
N LYS A 2 -0.01 31.49 -4.14
CA LYS A 2 -0.09 30.63 -2.94
C LYS A 2 0.98 29.56 -3.07
N ASN A 3 2.03 29.64 -2.24
CA ASN A 3 2.99 28.55 -2.08
C ASN A 3 2.21 27.31 -1.67
N LYS A 4 2.02 26.41 -2.62
CA LYS A 4 1.45 25.09 -2.38
C LYS A 4 2.49 24.38 -1.51
N LEU A 5 2.31 24.45 -0.19
CA LEU A 5 3.13 23.70 0.77
C LEU A 5 3.14 22.25 0.26
N LEU A 6 4.27 21.86 -0.31
CA LEU A 6 4.54 20.48 -0.70
C LEU A 6 4.73 19.73 0.61
N PHE A 7 3.62 19.42 1.28
CA PHE A 7 3.62 18.53 2.42
C PHE A 7 4.04 17.15 1.89
N ASN A 8 5.35 16.90 1.94
CA ASN A 8 5.96 15.66 1.52
C ASN A 8 5.86 14.71 2.72
N TYR A 9 4.65 14.19 2.96
CA TYR A 9 4.43 13.21 4.01
C TYR A 9 5.24 11.95 3.70
N PRO A 10 5.86 11.33 4.72
CA PRO A 10 6.42 9.99 4.61
C PRO A 10 5.42 9.03 3.99
N ILE A 11 5.92 8.11 3.16
CA ILE A 11 5.05 7.12 2.50
C ILE A 11 4.44 6.18 3.53
N GLU A 12 5.15 5.92 4.62
CA GLU A 12 4.71 5.17 5.79
C GLU A 12 3.45 5.78 6.40
N ASP A 13 3.45 7.09 6.67
CA ASP A 13 2.29 7.79 7.24
C ASP A 13 1.09 7.75 6.27
N THR A 14 1.38 7.91 4.98
CA THR A 14 0.37 7.80 3.93
C THR A 14 -0.26 6.42 3.91
N LEU A 15 0.56 5.36 3.93
CA LEU A 15 0.09 3.98 3.93
C LEU A 15 -0.67 3.66 5.21
N SER A 16 -0.18 4.09 6.37
CA SER A 16 -0.87 3.93 7.65
C SER A 16 -2.26 4.55 7.63
N ALA A 17 -2.36 5.80 7.15
CA ALA A 17 -3.65 6.47 6.99
C ALA A 17 -4.57 5.73 6.02
N VAL A 18 -4.07 5.31 4.85
CA VAL A 18 -4.89 4.60 3.84
C VAL A 18 -5.35 3.24 4.35
N LEU A 19 -4.47 2.48 5.01
CA LEU A 19 -4.81 1.19 5.58
C LEU A 19 -5.80 1.32 6.74
N SER A 20 -5.84 2.44 7.46
CA SER A 20 -6.88 2.67 8.47
C SER A 20 -8.31 2.82 7.89
N LEU A 21 -8.45 3.06 6.58
CA LEU A 21 -9.74 3.29 5.94
C LEU A 21 -10.51 1.97 5.80
N GLN A 22 -11.75 1.93 6.32
CA GLN A 22 -12.62 0.76 6.24
C GLN A 22 -12.90 0.32 4.79
N THR A 23 -12.99 1.26 3.86
CA THR A 23 -13.18 0.97 2.43
C THR A 23 -11.99 0.21 1.86
N ILE A 24 -10.77 0.61 2.20
CA ILE A 24 -9.54 -0.09 1.82
C ILE A 24 -9.50 -1.47 2.43
N GLN A 25 -9.80 -1.61 3.73
CA GLN A 25 -9.88 -2.92 4.39
C GLN A 25 -10.86 -3.87 3.68
N ARG A 26 -12.05 -3.39 3.30
CA ARG A 26 -13.03 -4.18 2.55
C ARG A 26 -12.51 -4.57 1.16
N THR A 27 -11.84 -3.66 0.45
CA THR A 27 -11.24 -3.97 -0.86
C THR A 27 -10.12 -5.00 -0.72
N LEU A 28 -9.28 -4.88 0.31
CA LEU A 28 -8.20 -5.83 0.61
C LEU A 28 -8.75 -7.23 0.89
N GLU A 29 -9.80 -7.34 1.68
CA GLU A 29 -10.45 -8.63 1.95
C GLU A 29 -11.12 -9.20 0.70
N LYS A 30 -11.84 -8.37 -0.06
CA LYS A 30 -12.61 -8.83 -1.23
C LYS A 30 -11.71 -9.30 -2.37
N ASP A 31 -10.78 -8.44 -2.79
CA ASP A 31 -10.02 -8.58 -4.04
C ASP A 31 -8.69 -9.34 -3.82
N PHE A 32 -8.13 -9.25 -2.61
CA PHE A 32 -6.82 -9.81 -2.30
C PHE A 32 -6.85 -10.91 -1.22
N LYS A 33 -8.02 -11.15 -0.59
CA LYS A 33 -8.20 -12.12 0.50
C LYS A 33 -7.31 -11.82 1.71
N ILE A 34 -7.01 -10.54 1.92
CA ILE A 34 -6.20 -10.04 3.03
C ILE A 34 -7.15 -9.50 4.11
N LYS A 35 -7.14 -10.09 5.31
CA LYS A 35 -7.98 -9.67 6.45
C LYS A 35 -7.11 -9.00 7.53
N TYR A 36 -7.68 -8.00 8.21
CA TYR A 36 -7.07 -7.25 9.31
C TYR A 36 -5.66 -6.74 8.98
N PHE A 37 -5.62 -5.60 8.29
CA PHE A 37 -4.40 -5.08 7.68
C PHE A 37 -4.04 -3.71 8.24
N ASP A 38 -3.56 -3.66 9.49
CA ASP A 38 -2.88 -2.46 10.00
C ASP A 38 -1.45 -2.36 9.43
N PHE A 39 -0.83 -1.19 9.52
CA PHE A 39 0.47 -0.91 8.90
C PHE A 39 1.62 -1.75 9.50
N ASP A 40 1.59 -1.99 10.81
CA ASP A 40 2.61 -2.79 11.48
C ASP A 40 2.53 -4.26 11.10
N SER A 41 1.31 -4.79 11.06
CA SER A 41 1.00 -6.13 10.57
C SER A 41 1.33 -6.23 9.10
N PHE A 42 1.06 -5.20 8.30
CA PHE A 42 1.43 -5.14 6.89
C PHE A 42 2.92 -5.38 6.69
N ILE A 43 3.78 -4.58 7.30
CA ILE A 43 5.24 -4.69 7.13
C ILE A 43 5.78 -6.03 7.63
N LYS A 44 5.22 -6.57 8.72
CA LYS A 44 5.71 -7.80 9.36
C LYS A 44 5.09 -9.07 8.79
N SER A 45 4.00 -8.94 8.03
CA SER A 45 3.21 -10.09 7.60
C SER A 45 3.92 -10.85 6.49
N LYS A 46 4.06 -12.17 6.72
CA LYS A 46 4.44 -13.13 5.67
C LYS A 46 3.46 -13.10 4.48
N SER A 47 2.26 -12.53 4.65
CA SER A 47 1.28 -12.39 3.58
C SER A 47 1.82 -11.59 2.39
N LEU A 48 2.81 -10.72 2.60
CA LEU A 48 3.45 -9.96 1.53
C LEU A 48 4.38 -10.81 0.65
N GLN A 49 4.87 -11.94 1.15
CA GLN A 49 5.62 -12.87 0.31
C GLN A 49 4.73 -13.46 -0.80
N TYR A 50 3.43 -13.62 -0.54
CA TYR A 50 2.48 -14.08 -1.57
C TYR A 50 2.23 -13.02 -2.65
N ILE A 51 2.49 -11.73 -2.38
CA ILE A 51 2.35 -10.67 -3.40
C ILE A 51 3.35 -10.90 -4.53
N LYS A 52 4.57 -11.36 -4.22
CA LYS A 52 5.58 -11.67 -5.24
C LYS A 52 5.14 -12.77 -6.22
N THR A 53 4.25 -13.66 -5.77
CA THR A 53 3.71 -14.74 -6.60
C THR A 53 2.54 -14.30 -7.48
N TRP A 54 1.98 -13.11 -7.25
CA TRP A 54 0.93 -12.59 -8.10
C TRP A 54 1.47 -12.13 -9.45
N ASP A 55 0.61 -12.18 -10.45
CA ASP A 55 0.88 -11.54 -11.73
C ASP A 55 1.07 -10.02 -11.56
N THR A 56 1.75 -9.41 -12.54
CA THR A 56 2.08 -7.99 -12.56
C THR A 56 0.84 -7.10 -12.46
N GLU A 57 -0.29 -7.50 -13.05
CA GLU A 57 -1.52 -6.72 -13.05
C GLU A 57 -2.10 -6.64 -11.63
N LYS A 58 -2.18 -7.78 -10.95
CA LYS A 58 -2.67 -7.90 -9.58
C LYS A 58 -1.75 -7.21 -8.59
N GLN A 59 -0.42 -7.30 -8.77
CA GLN A 59 0.54 -6.52 -7.99
C GLN A 59 0.31 -5.02 -8.15
N ASN A 60 0.17 -4.53 -9.40
CA ASN A 60 -0.06 -3.12 -9.66
C ASN A 60 -1.42 -2.66 -9.10
N LYS A 61 -2.47 -3.48 -9.20
CA LYS A 61 -3.77 -3.19 -8.59
C LYS A 61 -3.64 -3.04 -7.08
N PHE A 62 -2.93 -3.94 -6.42
CA PHE A 62 -2.68 -3.88 -4.99
C PHE A 62 -1.98 -2.59 -4.56
N ILE A 63 -0.86 -2.25 -5.24
CA ILE A 63 -0.11 -1.02 -4.97
C ILE A 63 -1.00 0.22 -5.14
N ARG A 64 -1.86 0.25 -6.16
CA ARG A 64 -2.84 1.34 -6.35
C ARG A 64 -3.89 1.38 -5.24
N THR A 65 -4.32 0.22 -4.73
CA THR A 65 -5.29 0.15 -3.62
C THR A 65 -4.71 0.76 -2.34
N ILE A 66 -3.48 0.40 -1.96
CA ILE A 66 -2.90 0.87 -0.68
C ILE A 66 -2.17 2.21 -0.78
N GLY A 67 -1.64 2.57 -1.95
CA GLY A 67 -0.90 3.80 -2.17
C GLY A 67 -1.69 4.91 -2.87
N GLY A 68 -2.82 4.57 -3.49
CA GLY A 68 -3.53 5.44 -4.42
C GLY A 68 -2.75 5.68 -5.72
N VAL A 69 -3.43 6.29 -6.70
CA VAL A 69 -2.82 6.58 -8.01
C VAL A 69 -1.64 7.55 -7.88
N LYS A 70 -1.76 8.56 -7.03
CA LYS A 70 -0.75 9.62 -6.87
C LYS A 70 0.55 9.13 -6.24
N ASN A 71 0.50 8.14 -5.35
CA ASN A 71 1.71 7.61 -4.70
C ASN A 71 2.10 6.23 -5.22
N PHE A 72 1.62 5.81 -6.40
CA PHE A 72 1.89 4.48 -6.94
C PHE A 72 3.38 4.16 -6.99
N ASN A 73 4.19 5.03 -7.60
CA ASN A 73 5.65 4.82 -7.70
C ASN A 73 6.32 4.81 -6.32
N LYS A 74 6.01 5.81 -5.47
CA LYS A 74 6.54 5.88 -4.09
C LYS A 74 6.21 4.62 -3.29
N THR A 75 4.99 4.11 -3.42
CA THR A 75 4.53 2.89 -2.76
C THR A 75 5.26 1.66 -3.30
N LYS A 76 5.38 1.56 -4.63
CA LYS A 76 6.13 0.47 -5.26
C LYS A 76 7.59 0.43 -4.81
N ASP A 77 8.24 1.59 -4.77
CA ASP A 77 9.64 1.71 -4.35
C ASP A 77 9.81 1.40 -2.85
N PHE A 78 8.87 1.84 -2.01
CA PHE A 78 8.83 1.48 -0.60
C PHE A 78 8.72 -0.03 -0.38
N LEU A 79 7.82 -0.70 -1.11
CA LEU A 79 7.66 -2.15 -0.99
C LEU A 79 8.91 -2.91 -1.46
N LYS A 80 9.54 -2.45 -2.54
CA LYS A 80 10.82 -3.01 -3.01
C LYS A 80 11.93 -2.83 -1.97
N SER A 81 12.06 -1.65 -1.35
CA SER A 81 13.10 -1.39 -0.35
C SER A 81 12.94 -2.26 0.91
N LYS A 82 11.70 -2.64 1.23
CA LYS A 82 11.38 -3.61 2.29
C LYS A 82 11.45 -5.07 1.83
N ASN A 83 11.84 -5.32 0.58
CA ASN A 83 11.90 -6.65 -0.03
C ASN A 83 10.54 -7.39 -0.07
N LEU A 84 9.45 -6.62 -0.21
CA LEU A 84 8.05 -7.08 -0.24
C LEU A 84 7.50 -7.23 -1.67
N LEU A 85 8.21 -6.70 -2.66
CA LEU A 85 8.06 -6.91 -4.10
C LEU A 85 9.44 -7.25 -4.67
#